data_AF-A0A959SB53-F1
#
_entry.id   AF-A0A959SB53-F1
#
_cell.length_a   1.000
_cell.length_b   1.000
_cell.length_c   1.000
_cell.angle_alpha   90.00
_cell.angle_beta   90.00
_cell.angle_gamma   90.00
#
_symmetry.space_group_name_H-M   'P 1'
#
loop_
_entity.id
_entity.type
_entity.pdbx_description
1 polymer ?
#
loop_
_entity_poly.entity_id
_entity_poly.type
_entity_poly.pdbx_seq_one_letter_code
_entity_poly.pdbx_strand_id
1 'polypeptide(L)'
;MTWRFADLPVRTKFMVTLGIPVLGMVLLIGKQVDSSLKRSGVYEYIKEQSERIGLFSNVMHELQKESAYSVGYLTGRSVSTMKLRLQFARSDGAIAALQDPALKNSMMLDDIGAFNGLGILRDRVLEHQTDIRSVSRTYRSMDHAMLDELGRVQKLALDPETKDRMYAHIRLLNAKEALSVVRDQLSIALSNQELEEHELAELGEQVSQYETNMLLFERDAPPEVMSTYRDVFQGPDVNFMRSIIGSVKEHRLVDRSSIASQEWWDLSLRALDKLKIVEDHSLDMIVQNTAANSRDARYRLLIVLAALIGVVGAVTIMGFVLLRGVSSTVNEVANAARSLALGDVSAEVPVSSSDEVGQMALSFNGMIDNIR
;
A
#
# COMPACT_ATOMS: atom_id res chain seq x y z
N MET A 1 16.84 -55.11 7.57
CA MET A 1 15.66 -55.43 6.73
C MET A 1 15.67 -54.47 5.56
N THR A 2 16.16 -54.90 4.41
CA THR A 2 16.36 -54.06 3.22
C THR A 2 15.02 -53.95 2.48
N TRP A 3 14.31 -52.83 2.67
CA TRP A 3 13.11 -52.53 1.90
C TRP A 3 13.52 -52.26 0.44
N ARG A 4 13.38 -53.26 -0.45
CA ARG A 4 13.61 -53.06 -1.88
C ARG A 4 12.31 -52.59 -2.51
N PHE A 5 12.35 -51.43 -3.19
CA PHE A 5 11.20 -50.89 -3.93
C PHE A 5 10.61 -51.90 -4.92
N ALA A 6 11.45 -52.81 -5.44
CA ALA A 6 11.06 -53.89 -6.35
C ALA A 6 10.05 -54.89 -5.76
N ASP A 7 9.99 -55.06 -4.44
CA ASP A 7 9.14 -56.08 -3.80
C ASP A 7 7.74 -55.57 -3.43
N LEU A 8 7.49 -54.27 -3.66
CA LEU A 8 6.19 -53.67 -3.40
C LEU A 8 5.15 -54.05 -4.46
N PRO A 9 3.85 -54.17 -4.08
CA PRO A 9 2.76 -54.33 -5.03
C PRO A 9 2.80 -53.22 -6.08
N VAL A 10 2.46 -53.56 -7.33
CA VAL A 10 2.44 -52.62 -8.47
C VAL A 10 1.64 -51.35 -8.12
N ARG A 11 0.52 -51.50 -7.39
CA ARG A 11 -0.30 -50.38 -6.89
C ARG A 11 0.49 -49.39 -6.05
N THR A 12 1.27 -49.89 -5.09
CA THR A 12 2.06 -49.05 -4.17
C THR A 12 3.20 -48.35 -4.91
N LYS A 13 3.86 -49.04 -5.87
CA LYS A 13 4.89 -48.41 -6.71
C LYS A 13 4.32 -47.23 -7.50
N PHE A 14 3.19 -47.41 -8.18
CA PHE A 14 2.52 -46.34 -8.91
C PHE A 14 2.09 -45.18 -8.01
N MET A 15 1.51 -45.46 -6.84
CA MET A 15 1.13 -44.42 -5.88
C MET A 15 2.34 -43.60 -5.39
N VAL A 16 3.49 -44.24 -5.14
CA VAL A 16 4.71 -43.53 -4.72
C VAL A 16 5.28 -42.69 -5.85
N THR A 17 5.36 -43.23 -7.08
CA THR A 17 5.92 -42.52 -8.24
C THR A 17 5.06 -41.30 -8.65
N LEU A 18 3.74 -41.42 -8.59
CA LEU A 18 2.82 -40.30 -8.85
C LEU A 18 2.69 -39.35 -7.66
N GLY A 19 2.83 -39.87 -6.43
CA GLY A 19 2.69 -39.09 -5.20
C GLY A 19 3.77 -38.03 -5.05
N ILE A 20 5.02 -38.31 -5.44
CA ILE A 20 6.14 -37.37 -5.28
C ILE A 20 5.93 -36.06 -6.07
N PRO A 21 5.64 -36.09 -7.39
CA PRO A 21 5.35 -34.87 -8.15
C PRO A 21 4.13 -34.10 -7.63
N VAL A 22 3.06 -34.80 -7.24
CA VAL A 22 1.86 -34.18 -6.68
C VAL A 22 2.18 -33.46 -5.36
N LEU A 23 2.96 -34.09 -4.49
CA LEU A 23 3.36 -33.53 -3.20
C LEU A 23 4.25 -32.30 -3.38
N GLY A 24 5.17 -32.31 -4.36
CA GLY A 24 5.95 -31.14 -4.75
C GLY A 24 5.08 -29.97 -5.23
N MET A 25 4.07 -30.24 -6.06
CA MET A 25 3.10 -29.23 -6.51
C MET A 25 2.28 -28.65 -5.34
N VAL A 26 1.80 -29.52 -4.44
CA VAL A 26 1.05 -29.10 -3.24
C VAL A 26 1.90 -28.19 -2.35
N LEU A 27 3.19 -28.50 -2.15
CA LEU A 27 4.09 -27.65 -1.36
C LEU A 27 4.32 -26.27 -2.00
N LEU A 28 4.58 -26.22 -3.31
CA LEU A 28 4.76 -24.94 -4.02
C LEU A 28 3.50 -24.08 -3.97
N ILE A 29 2.33 -24.70 -4.06
CA ILE A 29 1.06 -24.01 -3.96
C ILE A 29 0.76 -23.58 -2.53
N GLY A 30 1.08 -24.41 -1.52
CA GLY A 30 1.01 -24.00 -0.12
C GLY A 30 1.79 -22.71 0.13
N LYS A 31 3.01 -22.61 -0.42
CA LYS A 31 3.81 -21.37 -0.37
C LYS A 31 3.16 -20.21 -1.15
N GLN A 32 2.56 -20.48 -2.30
CA GLN A 32 1.90 -19.45 -3.11
C GLN A 32 0.60 -18.95 -2.45
N VAL A 33 -0.19 -19.84 -1.84
CA VAL A 33 -1.40 -19.53 -1.08
C VAL A 33 -1.05 -18.71 0.15
N ASP A 34 -0.03 -19.11 0.93
CA ASP A 34 0.46 -18.33 2.06
C ASP A 34 0.85 -16.89 1.64
N SER A 35 1.56 -16.75 0.50
CA SER A 35 1.91 -15.44 -0.04
C SER A 35 0.69 -14.60 -0.50
N SER A 36 -0.40 -15.24 -0.90
CA SER A 36 -1.62 -14.54 -1.35
C SER A 36 -2.52 -14.15 -0.18
N LEU A 37 -2.61 -15.00 0.86
CA LEU A 37 -3.34 -14.71 2.08
C LEU A 37 -2.69 -13.54 2.83
N LYS A 38 -1.35 -13.52 2.93
CA LYS A 38 -0.59 -12.39 3.45
C LYS A 38 -0.89 -11.09 2.70
N ARG A 39 -0.99 -11.13 1.36
CA ARG A 39 -1.35 -9.97 0.54
C ARG A 39 -2.76 -9.44 0.78
N SER A 40 -3.74 -10.31 1.00
CA SER A 40 -5.09 -9.85 1.34
C SER A 40 -5.15 -9.13 2.68
N GLY A 41 -4.39 -9.59 3.69
CA GLY A 41 -4.27 -8.88 4.96
C GLY A 41 -3.53 -7.55 4.81
N VAL A 42 -2.53 -7.49 3.93
CA VAL A 42 -1.79 -6.27 3.59
C VAL A 42 -2.72 -5.21 2.95
N TYR A 43 -3.66 -5.58 2.09
CA TYR A 43 -4.64 -4.61 1.54
C TYR A 43 -5.54 -3.99 2.60
N GLU A 44 -6.14 -4.82 3.46
CA GLU A 44 -7.04 -4.31 4.49
C GLU A 44 -6.28 -3.40 5.46
N TYR A 45 -5.05 -3.78 5.81
CA TYR A 45 -4.13 -2.93 6.56
C TYR A 45 -3.81 -1.61 5.84
N ILE A 46 -3.42 -1.65 4.57
CA ILE A 46 -3.10 -0.44 3.80
C ILE A 46 -4.32 0.46 3.68
N LYS A 47 -5.51 -0.10 3.44
CA LYS A 47 -6.74 0.67 3.37
C LYS A 47 -7.00 1.40 4.70
N GLU A 48 -6.94 0.70 5.82
CA GLU A 48 -7.10 1.27 7.16
C GLU A 48 -6.03 2.34 7.45
N GLN A 49 -4.76 2.08 7.07
CA GLN A 49 -3.69 3.06 7.23
C GLN A 49 -3.87 4.28 6.32
N SER A 50 -4.27 4.12 5.06
CA SER A 50 -4.52 5.23 4.14
C SER A 50 -5.70 6.08 4.57
N GLU A 51 -6.77 5.47 5.07
CA GLU A 51 -7.90 6.19 5.70
C GLU A 51 -7.39 7.02 6.89
N ARG A 52 -6.57 6.43 7.76
CA ARG A 52 -5.95 7.13 8.90
C ARG A 52 -5.04 8.27 8.45
N ILE A 53 -4.16 8.04 7.47
CA ILE A 53 -3.28 9.06 6.90
C ILE A 53 -4.12 10.22 6.33
N GLY A 54 -5.23 9.91 5.66
CA GLY A 54 -6.19 10.91 5.19
C GLY A 54 -6.77 11.77 6.32
N LEU A 55 -7.15 11.15 7.44
CA LEU A 55 -7.65 11.89 8.62
C LEU A 55 -6.56 12.80 9.23
N PHE A 56 -5.35 12.28 9.43
CA PHE A 56 -4.20 13.07 9.89
C PHE A 56 -3.93 14.26 8.98
N SER A 57 -3.86 14.00 7.67
CA SER A 57 -3.57 15.01 6.67
C SER A 57 -4.66 16.07 6.57
N ASN A 58 -5.92 15.68 6.80
CA ASN A 58 -7.04 16.60 6.89
C ASN A 58 -6.96 17.49 8.13
N VAL A 59 -6.62 16.93 9.30
CA VAL A 59 -6.38 17.73 10.51
C VAL A 59 -5.24 18.72 10.29
N MET A 60 -4.12 18.28 9.75
CA MET A 60 -3.00 19.16 9.42
C MET A 60 -3.44 20.28 8.48
N HIS A 61 -4.19 19.96 7.40
CA HIS A 61 -4.68 20.98 6.47
C HIS A 61 -5.57 22.04 7.15
N GLU A 62 -6.50 21.61 8.01
CA GLU A 62 -7.39 22.55 8.72
C GLU A 62 -6.63 23.38 9.77
N LEU A 63 -5.64 22.80 10.47
CA LEU A 63 -4.76 23.53 11.39
C LEU A 63 -3.85 24.52 10.68
N GLN A 64 -3.28 24.15 9.54
CA GLN A 64 -2.49 25.04 8.69
C GLN A 64 -3.33 26.23 8.22
N LYS A 65 -4.63 26.03 7.92
CA LYS A 65 -5.56 27.12 7.57
C LYS A 65 -5.95 27.96 8.79
N GLU A 66 -6.14 27.32 9.94
CA GLU A 66 -6.41 28.00 11.20
C GLU A 66 -5.24 28.89 11.62
N SER A 67 -3.99 28.43 11.46
CA SER A 67 -2.78 29.24 11.62
C SER A 67 -2.80 30.43 10.66
N ALA A 68 -3.09 30.20 9.38
CA ALA A 68 -3.15 31.24 8.36
C ALA A 68 -4.13 32.36 8.72
N TYR A 69 -5.34 31.98 9.17
CA TYR A 69 -6.36 32.93 9.57
C TYR A 69 -6.04 33.61 10.89
N SER A 70 -5.43 32.91 11.85
CA SER A 70 -5.00 33.48 13.13
C SER A 70 -3.91 34.53 12.92
N VAL A 71 -2.88 34.21 12.13
CA VAL A 71 -1.82 35.14 11.73
C VAL A 71 -2.41 36.31 10.94
N GLY A 72 -3.29 36.04 9.98
CA GLY A 72 -3.97 37.10 9.22
C GLY A 72 -4.80 38.03 10.09
N TYR A 73 -5.52 37.50 11.08
CA TYR A 73 -6.33 38.25 12.03
C TYR A 73 -5.49 39.17 12.92
N LEU A 74 -4.37 38.65 13.47
CA LEU A 74 -3.48 39.40 14.34
C LEU A 74 -2.62 40.44 13.60
N THR A 75 -2.34 40.22 12.31
CA THR A 75 -1.60 41.17 11.45
C THR A 75 -2.50 42.23 10.82
N GLY A 76 -3.79 42.29 11.19
CA GLY A 76 -4.74 43.29 10.69
C GLY A 76 -5.21 43.08 9.25
N ARG A 77 -5.07 41.87 8.69
CA ARG A 77 -5.63 41.53 7.37
C ARG A 77 -7.14 41.39 7.45
N SER A 78 -7.81 41.30 6.29
CA SER A 78 -9.27 41.18 6.16
C SER A 78 -9.82 39.80 6.56
N VAL A 79 -9.40 39.28 7.72
CA VAL A 79 -9.96 38.09 8.35
C VAL A 79 -10.99 38.57 9.38
N SER A 80 -12.28 38.30 9.14
CA SER A 80 -13.32 38.61 10.12
C SER A 80 -13.33 37.60 11.26
N THR A 81 -13.78 38.01 12.45
CA THR A 81 -13.99 37.11 13.60
C THR A 81 -14.91 35.94 13.23
N MET A 82 -15.91 36.17 12.36
CA MET A 82 -16.79 35.12 11.87
C MET A 82 -16.04 34.09 11.02
N LYS A 83 -15.15 34.54 10.11
CA LYS A 83 -14.33 33.64 9.28
C LYS A 83 -13.40 32.79 10.14
N LEU A 84 -12.80 33.39 11.16
CA LEU A 84 -11.92 32.69 12.10
C LEU A 84 -12.67 31.64 12.92
N ARG A 85 -13.84 31.99 13.49
CA ARG A 85 -14.70 31.04 14.23
C ARG A 85 -15.20 29.89 13.35
N LEU A 86 -15.53 30.17 12.09
CA LEU A 86 -15.89 29.11 11.15
C LEU A 86 -14.73 28.15 10.91
N GLN A 87 -13.50 28.66 10.81
CA GLN A 87 -12.33 27.78 10.70
C GLN A 87 -12.12 26.94 11.95
N PHE A 88 -12.27 27.51 13.16
CA PHE A 88 -12.18 26.74 14.41
C PHE A 88 -13.14 25.54 14.41
N ALA A 89 -14.38 25.76 13.99
CA ALA A 89 -15.37 24.68 13.88
C ALA A 89 -14.99 23.59 12.84
N ARG A 90 -14.31 23.97 11.75
CA ARG A 90 -13.82 23.01 10.74
C ARG A 90 -12.68 22.16 11.29
N SER A 91 -11.71 22.80 11.93
CA SER A 91 -10.61 22.09 12.59
C SER A 91 -11.13 21.17 13.69
N ASP A 92 -12.13 21.59 14.47
CA ASP A 92 -12.76 20.75 15.48
C ASP A 92 -13.46 19.54 14.86
N GLY A 93 -14.15 19.72 13.73
CA GLY A 93 -14.74 18.63 12.97
C GLY A 93 -13.68 17.63 12.47
N ALA A 94 -12.55 18.12 11.98
CA ALA A 94 -11.44 17.27 11.53
C ALA A 94 -10.79 16.50 12.70
N ILE A 95 -10.54 17.18 13.82
CA ILE A 95 -9.97 16.58 15.03
C ILE A 95 -10.91 15.51 15.59
N ALA A 96 -12.21 15.80 15.67
CA ALA A 96 -13.22 14.85 16.13
C ALA A 96 -13.31 13.60 15.23
N ALA A 97 -13.20 13.77 13.90
CA ALA A 97 -13.17 12.64 12.96
C ALA A 97 -11.92 11.76 13.15
N LEU A 98 -10.78 12.37 13.49
CA LEU A 98 -9.54 11.64 13.78
C LEU A 98 -9.58 10.91 15.14
N GLN A 99 -10.34 11.44 16.10
CA GLN A 99 -10.53 10.87 17.44
C GLN A 99 -11.72 9.90 17.55
N ASP A 100 -12.40 9.57 16.45
CA ASP A 100 -13.57 8.68 16.48
C ASP A 100 -13.22 7.30 17.08
N PRO A 101 -13.82 6.90 18.22
CA PRO A 101 -13.57 5.61 18.86
C PRO A 101 -13.95 4.40 18.00
N ALA A 102 -14.75 4.60 16.94
CA ALA A 102 -15.11 3.54 16.00
C ALA A 102 -13.94 3.13 15.09
N LEU A 103 -12.86 3.92 15.02
CA LEU A 103 -11.65 3.59 14.26
C LEU A 103 -10.92 2.40 14.91
N LYS A 104 -10.78 1.29 14.18
CA LYS A 104 -10.02 0.11 14.64
C LYS A 104 -8.54 0.45 14.80
N ASN A 105 -7.86 -0.19 15.77
CA ASN A 105 -6.44 0.01 16.09
C ASN A 105 -6.03 1.48 16.34
N SER A 106 -6.86 2.26 17.02
CA SER A 106 -6.52 3.60 17.48
C SER A 106 -5.35 3.53 18.47
N MET A 107 -4.13 3.83 18.02
CA MET A 107 -3.19 4.48 18.92
C MET A 107 -3.73 5.90 19.08
N MET A 108 -4.28 6.18 20.27
CA MET A 108 -5.02 7.41 20.55
C MET A 108 -4.05 8.58 20.48
N LEU A 109 -4.29 9.56 19.61
CA LEU A 109 -3.60 10.85 19.70
C LEU A 109 -3.90 11.58 21.01
N ASP A 110 -4.97 11.17 21.71
CA ASP A 110 -5.22 11.59 23.09
C ASP A 110 -4.07 11.23 24.05
N ASP A 111 -3.31 10.17 23.79
CA ASP A 111 -2.12 9.84 24.60
C ASP A 111 -0.98 10.86 24.40
N ILE A 112 -0.95 11.56 23.26
CA ILE A 112 0.07 12.56 22.93
C ILE A 112 -0.34 13.95 23.43
N GLY A 113 -1.64 14.20 23.62
CA GLY A 113 -2.14 15.50 24.04
C GLY A 113 -1.82 16.62 23.04
N ALA A 114 -1.70 16.29 21.75
CA ALA A 114 -1.22 17.21 20.71
C ALA A 114 -2.08 18.48 20.61
N PHE A 115 -3.38 18.39 20.90
CA PHE A 115 -4.31 19.52 20.84
C PHE A 115 -4.59 20.16 22.21
N ASN A 116 -3.86 19.75 23.26
CA ASN A 116 -4.03 20.31 24.60
C ASN A 116 -3.73 21.82 24.58
N GLY A 117 -4.70 22.62 25.03
CA GLY A 117 -4.57 24.07 25.05
C GLY A 117 -4.92 24.78 23.74
N LEU A 118 -5.39 24.06 22.70
CA LEU A 118 -5.87 24.69 21.46
C LEU A 118 -7.00 25.69 21.72
N GLY A 119 -7.95 25.36 22.61
CA GLY A 119 -9.01 26.28 23.02
C GLY A 119 -8.46 27.58 23.64
N ILE A 120 -7.47 27.46 24.54
CA ILE A 120 -6.82 28.61 25.19
C ILE A 120 -6.08 29.47 24.17
N LEU A 121 -5.40 28.85 23.20
CA LEU A 121 -4.75 29.56 22.11
C LEU A 121 -5.77 30.39 21.31
N ARG A 122 -6.90 29.78 20.93
CA ARG A 122 -7.98 30.43 20.17
C ARG A 122 -8.58 31.63 20.91
N ASP A 123 -8.83 31.49 22.21
CA ASP A 123 -9.33 32.60 23.04
C ASP A 123 -8.34 33.76 23.05
N ARG A 124 -7.04 33.48 23.26
CA ARG A 124 -6.00 34.51 23.22
C ARG A 124 -5.85 35.18 21.85
N VAL A 125 -6.02 34.43 20.75
CA VAL A 125 -6.03 34.98 19.40
C VAL A 125 -7.22 35.94 19.21
N LEU A 126 -8.42 35.54 19.64
CA LEU A 126 -9.63 36.36 19.53
C LEU A 126 -9.51 37.66 20.34
N GLU A 127 -8.89 37.59 21.52
CA GLU A 127 -8.68 38.70 22.43
C GLU A 127 -7.45 39.57 22.11
N HIS A 128 -6.65 39.21 21.09
CA HIS A 128 -5.36 39.84 20.76
C HIS A 128 -4.36 39.84 21.94
N GLN A 129 -4.44 38.85 22.84
CA GLN A 129 -3.58 38.70 24.03
C GLN A 129 -2.47 37.66 23.81
N THR A 130 -1.85 37.66 22.63
CA THR A 130 -0.79 36.71 22.32
C THR A 130 0.19 37.28 21.29
N ASP A 131 1.40 36.77 21.32
CA ASP A 131 2.42 37.08 20.32
C ASP A 131 2.19 36.23 19.06
N ILE A 132 2.23 36.88 17.89
CA ILE A 132 1.92 36.25 16.59
C ILE A 132 2.89 35.10 16.29
N ARG A 133 4.17 35.21 16.69
CA ARG A 133 5.15 34.12 16.51
C ARG A 133 4.88 32.96 17.45
N SER A 134 4.43 33.23 18.67
CA SER A 134 3.98 32.16 19.57
C SER A 134 2.83 31.38 18.94
N VAL A 135 1.85 32.05 18.32
CA VAL A 135 0.72 31.39 17.66
C VAL A 135 1.17 30.48 16.54
N SER A 136 1.97 31.00 15.59
CA SER A 136 2.49 30.21 14.48
C SER A 136 3.34 29.01 14.95
N ARG A 137 4.19 29.19 15.97
CA ARG A 137 4.98 28.09 16.57
C ARG A 137 4.10 27.02 17.22
N THR A 138 3.02 27.40 17.90
CA THR A 138 2.12 26.43 18.53
C THR A 138 1.41 25.57 17.48
N TYR A 139 0.83 26.14 16.42
CA TYR A 139 0.24 25.35 15.33
C TYR A 139 1.27 24.45 14.66
N ARG A 140 2.46 24.97 14.35
CA ARG A 140 3.55 24.18 13.77
C ARG A 140 3.95 22.99 14.64
N SER A 141 3.94 23.12 15.97
CA SER A 141 4.22 22.01 16.87
C SER A 141 3.15 20.90 16.81
N MET A 142 1.89 21.28 16.56
CA MET A 142 0.79 20.33 16.36
C MET A 142 0.95 19.61 15.02
N ASP A 143 1.27 20.33 13.94
CA ASP A 143 1.49 19.74 12.61
C ASP A 143 2.70 18.78 12.60
N HIS A 144 3.80 19.13 13.26
CA HIS A 144 4.95 18.23 13.41
C HIS A 144 4.61 16.96 14.18
N ALA A 145 3.83 17.06 15.26
CA ALA A 145 3.38 15.86 15.99
C ALA A 145 2.54 14.94 15.11
N MET A 146 1.74 15.49 14.19
CA MET A 146 1.00 14.69 13.20
C MET A 146 1.93 14.02 12.18
N LEU A 147 2.92 14.75 11.66
CA LEU A 147 3.92 14.19 10.72
C LEU A 147 4.76 13.07 11.34
N ASP A 148 5.16 13.22 12.60
CA ASP A 148 5.93 12.19 13.32
C ASP A 148 5.13 10.89 13.47
N GLU A 149 3.83 10.99 13.76
CA GLU A 149 2.95 9.83 13.83
C GLU A 149 2.77 9.16 12.46
N LEU A 150 2.66 9.94 11.38
CA LEU A 150 2.65 9.43 10.01
C LEU A 150 3.96 8.70 9.65
N GLY A 151 5.10 9.20 10.12
CA GLY A 151 6.40 8.57 9.95
C GLY A 151 6.50 7.19 10.63
N ARG A 152 5.75 6.98 11.72
CA ARG A 152 5.76 5.73 12.50
C ARG A 152 5.01 4.58 11.82
N VAL A 153 4.00 4.88 10.99
CA VAL A 153 3.15 3.91 10.27
C VAL A 153 3.94 3.07 9.25
N GLN A 154 5.07 3.57 8.75
CA GLN A 154 5.83 2.93 7.66
C GLN A 154 6.61 1.65 8.01
N LYS A 155 6.64 1.22 9.28
CA LYS A 155 7.49 0.10 9.71
C LYS A 155 6.96 -1.30 9.33
N LEU A 156 5.82 -1.40 8.62
CA LEU A 156 5.24 -2.69 8.23
C LEU A 156 5.62 -3.13 6.80
N ALA A 157 5.59 -4.45 6.58
CA ALA A 157 5.98 -5.13 5.34
C ALA A 157 5.02 -4.83 4.18
N LEU A 158 5.12 -3.63 3.61
CA LEU A 158 4.47 -3.23 2.37
C LEU A 158 5.19 -3.87 1.17
N ASP A 159 4.46 -4.09 0.07
CA ASP A 159 5.10 -4.37 -1.21
C ASP A 159 5.90 -3.14 -1.69
N PRO A 160 6.96 -3.34 -2.50
CA PRO A 160 7.83 -2.24 -2.93
C PRO A 160 7.08 -1.09 -3.63
N GLU A 161 6.06 -1.40 -4.44
CA GLU A 161 5.32 -0.38 -5.18
C GLU A 161 4.52 0.52 -4.22
N THR A 162 3.74 -0.07 -3.32
CA THR A 162 2.98 0.68 -2.31
C THR A 162 3.92 1.51 -1.44
N LYS A 163 5.07 0.97 -1.07
CA LYS A 163 6.09 1.67 -0.28
C LYS A 163 6.60 2.92 -0.99
N ASP A 164 6.93 2.83 -2.27
CA ASP A 164 7.41 3.97 -3.06
C ASP A 164 6.33 5.05 -3.21
N ARG A 165 5.07 4.64 -3.47
CA ARG A 165 3.92 5.57 -3.50
C ARG A 165 3.73 6.31 -2.16
N MET A 166 3.88 5.59 -1.05
CA MET A 166 3.76 6.17 0.29
C MET A 166 4.89 7.16 0.60
N TYR A 167 6.13 6.86 0.19
CA TYR A 167 7.22 7.81 0.33
C TYR A 167 6.98 9.09 -0.46
N ALA A 168 6.55 8.97 -1.72
CA ALA A 168 6.20 10.15 -2.52
C ALA A 168 5.10 10.97 -1.84
N HIS A 169 4.06 10.32 -1.31
CA HIS A 169 3.01 11.01 -0.56
C HIS A 169 3.56 11.78 0.65
N ILE A 170 4.47 11.19 1.42
CA ILE A 170 5.04 11.86 2.60
C ILE A 170 6.00 12.98 2.23
N ARG A 171 6.72 12.88 1.10
CA ARG A 171 7.46 14.02 0.53
C ARG A 171 6.52 15.19 0.27
N LEU A 172 5.36 14.93 -0.32
CA LEU A 172 4.36 15.96 -0.58
C LEU A 172 3.84 16.61 0.72
N LEU A 173 3.56 15.82 1.76
CA LEU A 173 3.14 16.34 3.07
C LEU A 173 4.22 17.25 3.70
N ASN A 174 5.48 16.81 3.68
CA ASN A 174 6.60 17.59 4.20
C ASN A 174 6.82 18.89 3.41
N ALA A 175 6.65 18.85 2.08
CA ALA A 175 6.70 20.06 1.26
C ALA A 175 5.55 21.02 1.62
N LYS A 176 4.31 20.51 1.75
CA LYS A 176 3.14 21.31 2.13
C LYS A 176 3.33 21.99 3.48
N GLU A 177 3.87 21.27 4.46
CA GLU A 177 4.19 21.82 5.79
C GLU A 177 5.24 22.92 5.71
N ALA A 178 6.40 22.66 5.08
CA ALA A 178 7.44 23.66 4.92
C ALA A 178 6.92 24.93 4.22
N LEU A 179 6.06 24.79 3.22
CA LEU A 179 5.41 25.93 2.55
C LEU A 179 4.43 26.69 3.46
N SER A 180 3.68 25.98 4.30
CA SER A 180 2.81 26.60 5.31
C SER A 180 3.60 27.46 6.31
N VAL A 181 4.77 26.97 6.74
CA VAL A 181 5.68 27.72 7.62
C VAL A 181 6.23 28.96 6.91
N VAL A 182 6.69 28.83 5.66
CA VAL A 182 7.16 29.96 4.83
C VAL A 182 6.07 31.02 4.69
N ARG A 183 4.83 30.62 4.45
CA ARG A 183 3.67 31.53 4.39
C ARG A 183 3.53 32.34 5.66
N ASP A 184 3.51 31.66 6.81
CA ASP A 184 3.23 32.30 8.10
C ASP A 184 4.35 33.24 8.51
N GLN A 185 5.60 32.80 8.43
CA GLN A 185 6.76 33.63 8.75
C GLN A 185 6.85 34.85 7.85
N LEU A 186 6.68 34.68 6.54
CA LEU A 186 6.72 35.82 5.62
C LEU A 186 5.51 36.74 5.81
N SER A 187 4.35 36.20 6.19
CA SER A 187 3.17 37.00 6.53
C SER A 187 3.40 37.88 7.74
N ILE A 188 4.07 37.35 8.77
CA ILE A 188 4.45 38.11 9.97
C ILE A 188 5.46 39.20 9.59
N ALA A 189 6.50 38.85 8.82
CA ALA A 189 7.53 39.76 8.36
C ALA A 189 6.99 40.98 7.58
N LEU A 190 6.00 40.75 6.71
CA LEU A 190 5.41 41.77 5.87
C LEU A 190 4.42 42.68 6.62
N SER A 191 4.16 42.45 7.91
CA SER A 191 3.17 43.18 8.72
C SER A 191 3.73 44.34 9.56
N ASN A 192 4.93 44.85 9.23
CA ASN A 192 5.67 45.96 9.89
C ASN A 192 6.69 45.58 10.98
N GLN A 193 7.14 44.33 11.05
CA GLN A 193 8.26 43.96 11.95
C GLN A 193 9.48 43.58 11.12
N GLU A 194 10.66 44.09 11.48
CA GLU A 194 11.93 43.65 10.87
C GLU A 194 12.08 42.14 11.05
N LEU A 195 12.57 41.47 10.00
CA LEU A 195 12.97 40.07 10.12
C LEU A 195 14.37 40.08 10.72
N GLU A 196 14.50 39.47 11.88
CA GLU A 196 15.80 39.27 12.50
C GLU A 196 16.65 38.31 11.64
N GLU A 197 17.98 38.39 11.74
CA GLU A 197 18.89 37.56 10.94
C GLU A 197 18.62 36.06 11.12
N HIS A 198 18.29 35.64 12.35
CA HIS A 198 17.94 34.25 12.65
C HIS A 198 16.62 33.81 12.01
N GLU A 199 15.64 34.71 11.86
CA GLU A 199 14.35 34.43 11.22
C GLU A 199 14.51 34.30 9.70
N LEU A 200 15.41 35.10 9.10
CA LEU A 200 15.78 34.96 7.68
C LEU A 200 16.48 33.62 7.42
N ALA A 201 17.35 33.18 8.32
CA ALA A 201 18.02 31.88 8.23
C ALA A 201 17.00 30.73 8.32
N GLU A 202 16.07 30.79 9.29
CA GLU A 202 15.00 29.80 9.43
C GLU A 202 14.08 29.77 8.20
N LEU A 203 13.70 30.93 7.66
CA LEU A 203 12.90 31.02 6.45
C LEU A 203 13.61 30.36 5.24
N GLY A 204 14.92 30.61 5.09
CA GLY A 204 15.74 29.98 4.06
C GLY A 204 15.85 28.46 4.23
N GLU A 205 15.90 27.97 5.47
CA GLU A 205 15.84 26.55 5.76
C GLU A 205 14.51 25.94 5.33
N GLN A 206 13.39 26.59 5.66
CA GLN A 206 12.06 26.10 5.27
C GLN A 206 11.85 26.12 3.75
N VAL A 207 12.34 27.14 3.05
CA VAL A 207 12.38 27.16 1.58
C VAL A 207 13.17 25.96 1.04
N SER A 208 14.34 25.67 1.61
CA SER A 208 15.18 24.54 1.20
C SER A 208 14.50 23.20 1.46
N GLN A 209 13.79 23.05 2.59
CA GLN A 209 12.99 21.86 2.92
C GLN A 209 11.83 21.68 1.93
N TYR A 210 11.13 22.76 1.57
CA TYR A 210 10.08 22.74 0.55
C TYR A 210 10.63 22.28 -0.81
N GLU A 211 11.68 22.94 -1.32
CA GLU A 211 12.25 22.62 -2.63
C GLU A 211 12.78 21.18 -2.70
N THR A 212 13.46 20.73 -1.65
CA THR A 212 14.04 19.38 -1.59
C THR A 212 12.94 18.33 -1.59
N ASN A 213 11.89 18.52 -0.80
CA ASN A 213 10.78 17.57 -0.75
C ASN A 213 9.97 17.59 -2.05
N MET A 214 9.75 18.75 -2.66
CA MET A 214 9.09 18.85 -3.96
C MET A 214 9.90 18.18 -5.07
N LEU A 215 11.22 18.37 -5.12
CA LEU A 215 12.09 17.70 -6.09
C LEU A 215 12.00 16.18 -5.96
N LEU A 216 12.00 15.67 -4.74
CA LEU A 216 11.95 14.23 -4.47
C LEU A 216 10.56 13.65 -4.70
N PHE A 217 9.50 14.40 -4.41
CA PHE A 217 8.14 14.08 -4.83
C PHE A 217 8.03 14.00 -6.35
N GLU A 218 8.48 15.01 -7.09
CA GLU A 218 8.40 15.03 -8.56
C GLU A 218 9.21 13.88 -9.20
N ARG A 219 10.28 13.43 -8.55
CA ARG A 219 11.09 12.29 -8.98
C ARG A 219 10.39 10.94 -8.71
N ASP A 220 9.80 10.78 -7.53
CA ASP A 220 9.32 9.48 -7.04
C ASP A 220 7.80 9.29 -7.20
N ALA A 221 7.06 10.36 -7.53
CA ALA A 221 5.60 10.31 -7.65
C ALA A 221 5.17 9.43 -8.83
N PRO A 222 4.11 8.62 -8.64
CA PRO A 222 3.52 7.86 -9.74
C PRO A 222 3.02 8.77 -10.88
N PRO A 223 3.04 8.30 -12.14
CA PRO A 223 2.61 9.09 -13.28
C PRO A 223 1.21 9.70 -13.14
N GLU A 224 0.28 8.97 -12.51
CA GLU A 224 -1.10 9.41 -12.32
C GLU A 224 -1.19 10.60 -11.36
N VAL A 225 -0.46 10.51 -10.24
CA VAL A 225 -0.35 11.60 -9.25
C VAL A 225 0.40 12.79 -9.84
N MET A 226 1.44 12.53 -10.62
CA MET A 226 2.25 13.57 -11.26
C MET A 226 1.48 14.31 -12.35
N SER A 227 0.59 13.64 -13.08
CA SER A 227 -0.33 14.33 -14.00
C SER A 227 -1.21 15.31 -13.25
N THR A 228 -1.88 14.87 -12.19
CA THR A 228 -2.73 15.72 -11.34
C THR A 228 -1.95 16.91 -10.76
N TYR A 229 -0.73 16.69 -10.29
CA TYR A 229 0.13 17.77 -9.83
C TYR A 229 0.43 18.81 -10.91
N ARG A 230 0.82 18.39 -12.12
CA ARG A 230 1.11 19.32 -13.22
C ARG A 230 -0.13 20.11 -13.65
N ASP A 231 -1.29 19.46 -13.64
CA ASP A 231 -2.55 20.07 -14.05
C ASP A 231 -3.10 21.05 -13.01
N VAL A 232 -2.95 20.73 -11.72
CA VAL A 232 -3.52 21.51 -10.60
C VAL A 232 -2.54 22.57 -10.09
N PHE A 233 -1.26 22.23 -9.92
CA PHE A 233 -0.24 23.08 -9.30
C PHE A 233 0.45 24.02 -10.30
N GLN A 234 -0.38 24.79 -11.00
CA GLN A 234 0.02 25.80 -11.98
C GLN A 234 -0.90 27.01 -11.90
N GLY A 235 -0.54 28.09 -12.59
CA GLY A 235 -1.34 29.33 -12.65
C GLY A 235 -0.72 30.50 -11.87
N PRO A 236 -1.42 31.66 -11.83
CA PRO A 236 -0.86 32.90 -11.31
C PRO A 236 -0.46 32.85 -9.83
N ASP A 237 -1.26 32.16 -9.01
CA ASP A 237 -1.01 31.92 -7.58
C ASP A 237 0.28 31.12 -7.34
N VAL A 238 0.47 30.03 -8.08
CA VAL A 238 1.67 29.20 -7.96
C VAL A 238 2.90 29.92 -8.52
N ASN A 239 2.76 30.64 -9.63
CA ASN A 239 3.85 31.43 -10.21
C ASN A 239 4.30 32.55 -9.27
N PHE A 240 3.34 33.25 -8.65
CA PHE A 240 3.64 34.26 -7.63
C PHE A 240 4.38 33.63 -6.45
N MET A 241 3.87 32.52 -5.92
CA MET A 241 4.52 31.80 -4.82
C MET A 241 5.97 31.41 -5.16
N ARG A 242 6.21 30.84 -6.35
CA ARG A 242 7.57 30.50 -6.80
C ARG A 242 8.49 31.72 -6.90
N SER A 243 7.98 32.86 -7.37
CA SER A 243 8.75 34.11 -7.43
C SER A 243 9.22 34.53 -6.03
N ILE A 244 8.33 34.49 -5.05
CA ILE A 244 8.64 34.88 -3.67
C ILE A 244 9.65 33.93 -3.04
N ILE A 245 9.46 32.61 -3.22
CA ILE A 245 10.41 31.58 -2.76
C ILE A 245 11.79 31.81 -3.40
N GLY A 246 11.83 32.10 -4.70
CA GLY A 246 13.07 32.44 -5.41
C GLY A 246 13.76 33.68 -4.83
N SER A 247 13.00 34.74 -4.53
CA SER A 247 13.54 35.95 -3.90
C SER A 247 14.13 35.68 -2.51
N VAL A 248 13.45 34.88 -1.68
CA VAL A 248 13.96 34.48 -0.35
C VAL A 248 15.28 33.72 -0.48
N LYS A 249 15.37 32.80 -1.46
CA LYS A 249 16.56 31.99 -1.73
C LYS A 249 17.75 32.81 -2.23
N GLU A 250 17.51 33.78 -3.11
CA GLU A 250 18.56 34.55 -3.77
C GLU A 250 19.09 35.72 -2.92
N HIS A 251 18.22 36.47 -2.25
CA HIS A 251 18.57 37.83 -1.83
C HIS A 251 18.86 38.03 -0.35
N ARG A 252 18.60 37.06 0.56
CA ARG A 252 18.64 37.25 2.03
C ARG A 252 17.86 38.48 2.56
N LEU A 253 17.20 39.24 1.69
CA LEU A 253 16.47 40.46 1.95
C LEU A 253 15.23 40.41 1.07
N VAL A 254 14.10 40.24 1.73
CA VAL A 254 12.78 40.34 1.10
C VAL A 254 12.56 41.83 0.82
N ASP A 255 12.57 42.24 -0.45
CA ASP A 255 12.18 43.61 -0.80
C ASP A 255 10.69 43.79 -0.52
N ARG A 256 10.39 44.36 0.66
CA ARG A 256 9.05 44.62 1.19
C ARG A 256 8.20 45.49 0.27
N SER A 257 8.83 46.28 -0.60
CA SER A 257 8.12 47.17 -1.53
C SER A 257 7.60 46.45 -2.78
N SER A 258 8.16 45.28 -3.10
CA SER A 258 7.81 44.47 -4.28
C SER A 258 6.72 43.43 -4.01
N ILE A 259 6.46 43.10 -2.74
CA ILE A 259 5.48 42.08 -2.35
C ILE A 259 4.28 42.78 -1.74
N ALA A 260 3.16 42.79 -2.46
CA ALA A 260 1.89 43.15 -1.87
C ALA A 260 1.55 42.12 -0.76
N SER A 261 1.77 42.49 0.50
CA SER A 261 1.55 41.63 1.69
C SER A 261 0.17 40.96 1.70
N GLN A 262 -0.83 41.64 1.13
CA GLN A 262 -2.19 41.12 0.99
C GLN A 262 -2.33 40.06 -0.10
N GLU A 263 -1.64 40.20 -1.23
CA GLU A 263 -1.65 39.20 -2.33
C GLU A 263 -0.90 37.93 -1.92
N TRP A 264 0.24 38.07 -1.22
CA TRP A 264 1.00 36.91 -0.74
C TRP A 264 0.16 35.95 0.09
N TRP A 265 -0.60 36.48 1.04
CA TRP A 265 -1.39 35.66 1.94
C TRP A 265 -2.48 34.86 1.23
N ASP A 266 -3.23 35.50 0.33
CA ASP A 266 -4.31 34.84 -0.40
C ASP A 266 -3.77 33.84 -1.44
N LEU A 267 -2.73 34.22 -2.19
CA LEU A 267 -2.15 33.35 -3.22
C LEU A 267 -1.42 32.14 -2.64
N SER A 268 -0.71 32.30 -1.52
CA SER A 268 -0.07 31.17 -0.82
C SER A 268 -1.10 30.19 -0.23
N LEU A 269 -2.23 30.69 0.28
CA LEU A 269 -3.33 29.84 0.76
C LEU A 269 -3.92 29.00 -0.38
N ARG A 270 -4.14 29.61 -1.55
CA ARG A 270 -4.63 28.91 -2.76
C ARG A 270 -3.61 27.88 -3.28
N ALA A 271 -2.32 28.20 -3.23
CA ALA A 271 -1.27 27.25 -3.61
C ALA A 271 -1.26 26.03 -2.66
N LEU A 272 -1.43 26.23 -1.35
CA LEU A 272 -1.57 25.14 -0.38
C LEU A 272 -2.85 24.32 -0.60
N ASP A 273 -3.98 24.96 -0.91
CA ASP A 273 -5.23 24.27 -1.26
C ASP A 273 -5.04 23.41 -2.54
N LYS A 274 -4.24 23.86 -3.51
CA LYS A 274 -3.88 23.05 -4.69
C LYS A 274 -3.03 21.84 -4.33
N LEU A 275 -2.05 21.98 -3.44
CA LEU A 275 -1.28 20.83 -2.94
C LEU A 275 -2.18 19.84 -2.18
N LYS A 276 -3.21 20.31 -1.47
CA LYS A 276 -4.21 19.46 -0.82
C LYS A 276 -4.98 18.60 -1.82
N ILE A 277 -5.36 19.14 -2.98
CA ILE A 277 -6.01 18.35 -4.05
C ILE A 277 -5.09 17.22 -4.55
N VAL A 278 -3.80 17.52 -4.72
CA VAL A 278 -2.80 16.52 -5.16
C VAL A 278 -2.60 15.44 -4.10
N GLU A 279 -2.59 15.83 -2.82
CA GLU A 279 -2.50 14.95 -1.67
C GLU A 279 -3.68 13.97 -1.58
N ASP A 280 -4.91 14.48 -1.71
CA ASP A 280 -6.12 13.64 -1.70
C ASP A 280 -6.10 12.61 -2.82
N HIS A 281 -5.76 13.06 -4.04
CA HIS A 281 -5.63 12.16 -5.17
C HIS A 281 -4.50 11.13 -4.99
N SER A 282 -3.39 11.54 -4.38
CA SER A 282 -2.28 10.63 -4.07
C SER A 282 -2.70 9.50 -3.13
N LEU A 283 -3.48 9.80 -2.08
CA LEU A 283 -4.02 8.79 -1.16
C LEU A 283 -5.02 7.86 -1.84
N ASP A 284 -5.94 8.42 -2.62
CA ASP A 284 -6.91 7.64 -3.38
C ASP A 284 -6.22 6.64 -4.31
N MET A 285 -5.17 7.07 -5.02
CA MET A 285 -4.40 6.20 -5.90
C MET A 285 -3.63 5.11 -5.14
N ILE A 286 -3.14 5.39 -3.92
CA ILE A 286 -2.52 4.35 -3.08
C ILE A 286 -3.55 3.26 -2.77
N VAL A 287 -4.75 3.64 -2.28
CA VAL A 287 -5.81 2.69 -1.94
C VAL A 287 -6.28 1.89 -3.15
N GLN A 288 -6.50 2.57 -4.29
CA GLN A 288 -6.99 1.93 -5.52
C GLN A 288 -5.98 0.92 -6.08
N ASN A 289 -4.69 1.27 -6.13
CA ASN A 289 -3.67 0.35 -6.65
C ASN A 289 -3.46 -0.86 -5.74
N THR A 290 -3.45 -0.66 -4.41
CA THR A 290 -3.38 -1.80 -3.49
C THR A 290 -4.61 -2.70 -3.60
N ALA A 291 -5.81 -2.13 -3.83
CA ALA A 291 -7.03 -2.89 -4.07
C ALA A 291 -6.93 -3.73 -5.35
N ALA A 292 -6.46 -3.13 -6.45
CA ALA A 292 -6.27 -3.80 -7.73
C ALA A 292 -5.26 -4.96 -7.61
N ASN A 293 -4.08 -4.69 -7.03
CA ASN A 293 -3.03 -5.69 -6.80
C ASN A 293 -3.53 -6.88 -5.97
N SER A 294 -4.42 -6.63 -5.01
CA SER A 294 -4.99 -7.68 -4.15
C SER A 294 -6.08 -8.50 -4.84
N ARG A 295 -6.88 -7.87 -5.70
CA ARG A 295 -7.85 -8.59 -6.55
C ARG A 295 -7.13 -9.49 -7.56
N ASP A 296 -6.09 -8.98 -8.21
CA ASP A 296 -5.31 -9.75 -9.18
C ASP A 296 -4.60 -10.94 -8.53
N ALA A 297 -4.07 -10.77 -7.32
CA ALA A 297 -3.51 -11.86 -6.54
C ALA A 297 -4.54 -12.96 -6.24
N ARG A 298 -5.77 -12.59 -5.87
CA ARG A 298 -6.88 -13.55 -5.63
C ARG A 298 -7.27 -14.30 -6.89
N TYR A 299 -7.41 -13.63 -8.03
CA TYR A 299 -7.71 -14.29 -9.31
C TYR A 299 -6.59 -15.24 -9.73
N ARG A 300 -5.33 -14.81 -9.61
CA ARG A 300 -4.17 -15.66 -9.91
C ARG A 300 -4.14 -16.90 -9.03
N LEU A 301 -4.49 -16.78 -7.75
CA LEU A 301 -4.61 -17.92 -6.85
C LEU A 301 -5.71 -18.89 -7.29
N LEU A 302 -6.89 -18.39 -7.68
CA LEU A 302 -7.98 -19.23 -8.18
C LEU A 302 -7.59 -20.00 -9.45
N ILE A 303 -6.89 -19.34 -10.38
CA ILE A 303 -6.38 -19.97 -11.60
C ILE A 303 -5.36 -21.06 -11.26
N VAL A 304 -4.44 -20.81 -10.33
CA VAL A 304 -3.44 -21.81 -9.89
C VAL A 304 -4.10 -23.00 -9.19
N LEU A 305 -5.10 -22.76 -8.34
CA LEU A 305 -5.87 -23.83 -7.70
C LEU A 305 -6.67 -24.64 -8.72
N ALA A 306 -7.33 -24.00 -9.69
CA ALA A 306 -8.06 -24.69 -10.75
C ALA A 306 -7.12 -25.54 -11.61
N ALA A 307 -5.96 -25.01 -11.98
CA ALA A 307 -4.92 -25.75 -12.70
C ALA A 307 -4.42 -26.96 -11.90
N LEU A 308 -4.22 -26.81 -10.57
CA LEU A 308 -3.83 -27.92 -9.70
C LEU A 308 -4.89 -29.01 -9.66
N ILE A 309 -6.15 -28.65 -9.42
CA ILE A 309 -7.25 -29.62 -9.40
C ILE A 309 -7.31 -30.34 -10.75
N GLY A 310 -7.09 -29.62 -11.85
CA GLY A 310 -6.96 -30.21 -13.19
C GLY A 310 -5.82 -31.22 -13.29
N VAL A 311 -4.61 -30.89 -12.85
CA VAL A 311 -3.44 -31.78 -12.90
C VAL A 311 -3.61 -32.99 -11.97
N VAL A 312 -4.04 -32.77 -10.73
CA VAL A 312 -4.32 -33.86 -9.77
C VAL A 312 -5.41 -34.76 -10.31
N GLY A 313 -6.48 -34.20 -10.88
CA GLY A 313 -7.55 -34.95 -11.54
C GLY A 313 -7.02 -35.79 -12.71
N ALA A 314 -6.25 -35.18 -13.62
CA ALA A 314 -5.67 -35.87 -14.78
C ALA A 314 -4.73 -37.01 -14.36
N VAL A 315 -3.84 -36.76 -13.38
CA VAL A 315 -2.96 -37.78 -12.79
C VAL A 315 -3.75 -38.91 -12.14
N THR A 316 -4.80 -38.58 -11.38
CA THR A 316 -5.65 -39.58 -10.71
C THR A 316 -6.38 -40.45 -11.73
N ILE A 317 -6.96 -39.83 -12.77
CA ILE A 317 -7.65 -40.54 -13.86
C ILE A 317 -6.66 -41.43 -14.61
N MET A 318 -5.49 -40.92 -14.98
CA MET A 318 -4.45 -41.67 -15.69
C MET A 318 -3.97 -42.86 -14.85
N GLY A 319 -3.68 -42.64 -13.57
CA GLY A 319 -3.30 -43.70 -12.64
C GLY A 319 -4.38 -44.77 -12.49
N PHE A 320 -5.66 -44.38 -12.40
CA PHE A 320 -6.78 -45.31 -12.33
C PHE A 320 -6.93 -46.16 -13.60
N VAL A 321 -6.82 -45.54 -14.79
CA VAL A 321 -6.88 -46.23 -16.08
C VAL A 321 -5.74 -47.24 -16.22
N LEU A 322 -4.50 -46.83 -15.94
CA LEU A 322 -3.32 -47.71 -16.00
C LEU A 322 -3.41 -48.86 -14.99
N LEU A 323 -3.80 -48.58 -13.74
CA LEU A 323 -3.93 -49.60 -12.71
C LEU A 323 -4.99 -50.63 -13.07
N ARG A 324 -6.12 -50.21 -13.63
CA ARG A 324 -7.19 -51.11 -14.04
C ARG A 324 -6.76 -52.00 -15.22
N GLY A 325 -6.10 -51.42 -16.23
CA GLY A 325 -5.60 -52.17 -17.39
C GLY A 325 -4.51 -53.19 -17.02
N VAL A 326 -3.47 -52.76 -16.31
CA VAL A 326 -2.34 -53.63 -15.95
C VAL A 326 -2.74 -54.68 -14.91
N SER A 327 -3.50 -54.30 -13.87
CA SER A 327 -3.85 -55.26 -12.80
C SER A 327 -4.80 -56.36 -13.28
N SER A 328 -5.69 -56.09 -14.25
CA SER A 328 -6.59 -57.12 -14.78
C SER A 328 -5.80 -58.20 -15.50
N THR A 329 -5.02 -57.81 -16.51
CA THR A 329 -4.28 -58.75 -17.36
C THR A 329 -3.21 -59.52 -16.58
N VAL A 330 -2.52 -58.87 -15.63
CA VAL A 330 -1.55 -59.56 -14.76
C VAL A 330 -2.22 -60.60 -13.88
N ASN A 331 -3.39 -60.29 -13.31
CA ASN A 331 -4.14 -61.26 -12.49
C ASN A 331 -4.70 -62.41 -13.34
N GLU A 332 -5.15 -62.13 -14.56
CA GLU A 332 -5.64 -63.14 -15.50
C GLU A 332 -4.52 -64.12 -15.90
N VAL A 333 -3.35 -63.61 -16.29
CA VAL A 333 -2.17 -64.45 -16.57
C VAL A 333 -1.74 -65.23 -15.33
N ALA A 334 -1.69 -64.60 -14.15
CA ALA A 334 -1.30 -65.28 -12.92
C ALA A 334 -2.27 -66.41 -12.53
N ASN A 335 -3.58 -66.22 -12.74
CA ASN A 335 -4.58 -67.25 -12.50
C ASN A 335 -4.47 -68.39 -13.51
N ALA A 336 -4.32 -68.08 -14.80
CA ALA A 336 -4.15 -69.09 -15.85
C ALA A 336 -2.86 -69.91 -15.64
N ALA A 337 -1.76 -69.28 -15.24
CA ALA A 337 -0.53 -69.96 -14.84
C ALA A 337 -0.72 -70.88 -13.64
N ARG A 338 -1.52 -70.48 -12.65
CA ARG A 338 -1.84 -71.33 -11.49
C ARG A 338 -2.70 -72.53 -11.89
N SER A 339 -3.66 -72.36 -12.79
CA SER A 339 -4.46 -73.47 -13.35
C SER A 339 -3.60 -74.43 -14.17
N LEU A 340 -2.70 -73.92 -15.02
CA LEU A 340 -1.77 -74.72 -15.79
C LEU A 340 -0.82 -75.54 -14.87
N ALA A 341 -0.35 -74.96 -13.78
CA ALA A 341 0.46 -75.67 -12.78
C ALA A 341 -0.29 -76.82 -12.08
N LEU A 342 -1.62 -76.76 -12.05
CA LEU A 342 -2.50 -77.83 -11.56
C LEU A 342 -2.88 -78.84 -12.66
N GLY A 343 -2.35 -78.69 -13.87
CA GLY A 343 -2.57 -79.59 -15.01
C GLY A 343 -3.73 -79.20 -15.93
N ASP A 344 -4.36 -78.04 -15.73
CA ASP A 344 -5.44 -77.57 -16.60
C ASP A 344 -4.89 -76.79 -17.81
N VAL A 345 -4.82 -77.47 -18.96
CA VAL A 345 -4.38 -76.93 -20.26
C VAL A 345 -5.54 -76.35 -21.10
N SER A 346 -6.70 -76.11 -20.47
CA SER A 346 -7.85 -75.49 -21.13
C SER A 346 -7.99 -73.99 -20.91
N ALA A 347 -7.19 -73.42 -20.00
CA ALA A 347 -7.21 -71.99 -19.70
C ALA A 347 -6.65 -71.15 -20.87
N GLU A 348 -7.33 -70.06 -21.20
CA GLU A 348 -6.89 -69.07 -22.21
C GLU A 348 -6.94 -67.67 -21.58
N VAL A 349 -5.89 -66.87 -21.78
CA VAL A 349 -5.84 -65.49 -21.30
C VAL A 349 -6.34 -64.55 -22.41
N PRO A 350 -7.34 -63.70 -22.16
CA PRO A 350 -7.80 -62.75 -23.17
C PRO A 350 -6.75 -61.67 -23.44
N VAL A 351 -6.38 -61.49 -24.72
CA VAL A 351 -5.41 -60.47 -25.15
C VAL A 351 -6.14 -59.15 -25.39
N SER A 352 -6.13 -58.28 -24.38
CA SER A 352 -6.89 -57.02 -24.37
C SER A 352 -6.06 -55.75 -24.64
N SER A 353 -4.73 -55.86 -24.76
CA SER A 353 -3.82 -54.74 -25.01
C SER A 353 -2.73 -55.11 -26.03
N SER A 354 -2.13 -54.10 -26.66
CA SER A 354 -0.98 -54.24 -27.57
C SER A 354 0.35 -53.84 -26.93
N ASP A 355 0.34 -53.50 -25.65
CA ASP A 355 1.53 -53.16 -24.85
C ASP A 355 2.31 -54.41 -24.40
N GLU A 356 3.35 -54.21 -23.58
CA GLU A 356 4.19 -55.29 -23.03
C GLU A 356 3.38 -56.32 -22.24
N VAL A 357 2.26 -55.93 -21.61
CA VAL A 357 1.39 -56.82 -20.85
C VAL A 357 0.54 -57.67 -21.80
N GLY A 358 0.09 -57.10 -22.92
CA GLY A 358 -0.57 -57.83 -24.00
C GLY A 358 0.33 -58.86 -24.69
N GLN A 359 1.60 -58.50 -24.95
CA GLN A 359 2.59 -59.43 -25.50
C GLN A 359 2.90 -60.59 -24.54
N MET A 360 2.88 -60.34 -23.24
CA MET A 360 3.01 -61.39 -22.21
C MET A 360 1.83 -62.37 -22.28
N ALA A 361 0.59 -61.89 -22.38
CA ALA A 361 -0.59 -62.74 -22.53
C ALA A 361 -0.53 -63.58 -23.81
N LEU A 362 -0.13 -62.99 -24.95
CA LEU A 362 0.07 -63.71 -26.22
C LEU A 362 1.11 -64.81 -26.11
N SER A 363 2.27 -64.50 -25.52
CA SER A 363 3.36 -65.46 -25.35
C SER A 363 2.96 -66.60 -24.40
N PHE A 364 2.16 -66.30 -23.38
CA PHE A 364 1.63 -67.28 -22.45
C PHE A 364 0.62 -68.23 -23.11
N ASN A 365 -0.32 -67.72 -23.92
CA ASN A 365 -1.24 -68.56 -24.69
C ASN A 365 -0.49 -69.45 -25.68
N GLY A 366 0.50 -68.92 -26.40
CA GLY A 366 1.33 -69.72 -27.30
C GLY A 366 2.14 -70.81 -26.58
N MET A 367 2.43 -70.66 -25.28
CA MET A 367 3.04 -71.71 -24.47
C MET A 367 2.03 -72.81 -24.14
N ILE A 368 0.81 -72.45 -23.73
CA ILE A 368 -0.27 -73.41 -23.45
C ILE A 368 -0.58 -74.24 -24.70
N ASP A 369 -0.66 -73.60 -25.87
CA ASP A 369 -0.92 -74.25 -27.15
C ASP A 369 0.16 -75.26 -27.55
N ASN A 370 1.42 -75.02 -27.16
CA ASN A 370 2.53 -75.96 -27.40
C ASN A 370 2.57 -77.13 -26.40
N ILE A 371 1.95 -76.97 -25.22
CA ILE A 371 1.92 -78.00 -24.17
C ILE A 371 0.72 -78.94 -24.35
N ARG A 372 -0.38 -78.43 -24.92
CA ARG A 372 -1.57 -79.20 -25.31
C ARG A 372 -1.23 -80.19 -26.42
#